data_AF-A0AAZ1X5L8-F1
#
_entry.id   AF-A0AAZ1X5L8-F1
#
_cell.length_a   1.000
_cell.length_b   1.000
_cell.length_c   1.000
_cell.angle_alpha   90.00
_cell.angle_beta   90.00
_cell.angle_gamma   90.00
#
_symmetry.space_group_name_H-M   'P 1'
#
loop_
_entity.id
_entity.type
_entity.pdbx_description
1 polymer ?
#
loop_
_entity_poly.entity_id
_entity_poly.type
_entity_poly.pdbx_seq_one_letter_code
_entity_poly.pdbx_strand_id
1 'polypeptide(L)'
;MIYVGGTNLTQTNFSHYYNGSEIVVAGEITDNNIETFTPQVVAISSNRRIIFSNPNETVESTGTVSDDHIQRVWAYLTVKQLLEKELQLSGPEKEKVKKEAMELSLKYSFVTPLTSMVVTKPPGENTDVLHKPKEGETSQRWPSPGGQPNLAHLTPASGYSGQWVLSADYGIAYVLENPDYLEPVDAPIDATDAPLLHRFLLNSTGNQTVPLCFDISGAIILKLFHHPSRGQYSNGELDSIANGGFSKIFIHIKTHQHVEVDAESQRVTVRDGQAVTYQAAGQDPSTVGSVTVTVYNTEIHIAPEDILLVISQHEKNGQRLLWPVLRQQPSTNNTEGLLAVKPAVYEVVQQVPVTKLKIKNQETDVTSTDPPVTKNCWLMSADSALQRPLADFFMAQL
;
A
#
# COMPACT_ATOMS: atom_id res chain seq x y z
N MET A 1 24.41 -0.34 -16.73
CA MET A 1 23.88 0.68 -17.65
C MET A 1 24.96 1.73 -17.87
N ILE A 2 25.02 2.34 -19.05
CA ILE A 2 26.06 3.28 -19.47
C ILE A 2 25.38 4.60 -19.83
N TYR A 3 25.89 5.72 -19.31
CA TYR A 3 25.30 7.05 -19.52
C TYR A 3 26.42 8.01 -19.93
N VAL A 4 26.59 8.19 -21.24
CA VAL A 4 27.53 9.21 -21.76
C VAL A 4 26.88 10.57 -21.59
N GLY A 5 27.62 11.58 -21.14
CA GLY A 5 27.08 12.92 -20.87
C GLY A 5 26.29 13.04 -19.56
N GLY A 6 26.30 12.01 -18.70
CA GLY A 6 25.73 12.06 -17.35
C GLY A 6 26.81 12.07 -16.27
N THR A 7 26.60 12.84 -15.20
CA THR A 7 27.44 12.91 -13.99
C THR A 7 26.59 12.74 -12.73
N ASN A 8 27.22 12.51 -11.58
CA ASN A 8 26.55 12.33 -10.28
C ASN A 8 25.37 11.32 -10.34
N LEU A 9 25.61 10.20 -11.03
CA LEU A 9 24.60 9.18 -11.27
C LEU A 9 24.40 8.32 -10.03
N THR A 10 23.14 8.00 -9.73
CA THR A 10 22.77 6.93 -8.79
C THR A 10 23.22 5.58 -9.32
N GLN A 11 23.10 4.50 -8.52
CA GLN A 11 23.44 3.14 -8.92
C GLN A 11 23.02 2.81 -10.37
N THR A 12 23.99 2.44 -11.20
CA THR A 12 23.78 2.16 -12.64
C THR A 12 23.95 0.67 -12.99
N ASN A 13 24.33 -0.16 -12.01
CA ASN A 13 24.54 -1.59 -12.18
C ASN A 13 23.65 -2.37 -11.21
N PHE A 14 22.86 -3.28 -11.77
CA PHE A 14 21.88 -4.08 -11.06
C PHE A 14 22.08 -5.54 -11.47
N SER A 15 22.10 -6.44 -10.47
CA SER A 15 22.40 -7.85 -10.70
C SER A 15 21.27 -8.59 -11.39
N HIS A 16 20.01 -8.21 -11.11
CA HIS A 16 18.82 -8.87 -11.63
C HIS A 16 17.75 -7.83 -11.94
N TYR A 17 16.90 -8.17 -12.91
CA TYR A 17 15.67 -7.45 -13.20
C TYR A 17 14.51 -8.45 -13.18
N TYR A 18 13.44 -8.14 -12.45
CA TYR A 18 12.27 -9.00 -12.31
C TYR A 18 11.05 -8.37 -12.97
N ASN A 19 10.21 -9.18 -13.59
CA ASN A 19 8.98 -8.70 -14.20
C ASN A 19 8.05 -8.09 -13.12
N GLY A 20 7.56 -6.88 -13.36
CA GLY A 20 6.78 -6.10 -12.40
C GLY A 20 7.61 -5.19 -11.48
N SER A 21 8.94 -5.25 -11.55
CA SER A 21 9.85 -4.29 -10.92
C SER A 21 10.26 -3.18 -11.89
N GLU A 22 10.86 -2.12 -11.35
CA GLU A 22 11.38 -0.99 -12.11
C GLU A 22 12.81 -0.67 -11.64
N ILE A 23 13.68 -0.33 -12.59
CA ILE A 23 15.02 0.20 -12.31
C ILE A 23 15.00 1.69 -12.63
N VAL A 24 15.26 2.50 -11.61
CA VAL A 24 15.36 3.95 -11.76
C VAL A 24 16.81 4.37 -11.57
N VAL A 25 17.31 5.14 -12.53
CA VAL A 25 18.62 5.79 -12.45
C VAL A 25 18.41 7.29 -12.64
N ALA A 26 18.90 8.08 -11.69
CA ALA A 26 18.89 9.52 -11.74
C ALA A 26 20.34 10.05 -11.79
N GLY A 27 20.52 11.24 -12.33
CA GLY A 27 21.81 11.93 -12.38
C GLY A 27 21.67 13.35 -12.88
N GLU A 28 22.80 14.00 -13.06
CA GLU A 28 22.90 15.34 -13.62
C GLU A 28 23.42 15.26 -15.07
N ILE A 29 22.91 16.11 -15.95
CA ILE A 29 23.40 16.22 -17.33
C ILE A 29 24.67 17.06 -17.32
N THR A 30 25.76 16.53 -17.87
CA THR A 30 27.04 17.24 -17.95
C THR A 30 26.90 18.49 -18.81
N ASP A 31 27.44 19.61 -18.33
CA ASP A 31 27.41 20.93 -18.98
C ASP A 31 25.99 21.42 -19.37
N ASN A 32 24.94 20.84 -18.75
CA ASN A 32 23.54 21.05 -19.12
C ASN A 32 23.24 20.82 -20.61
N ASN A 33 24.04 20.02 -21.31
CA ASN A 33 23.87 19.76 -22.73
C ASN A 33 23.22 18.39 -22.98
N ILE A 34 21.89 18.39 -23.12
CA ILE A 34 21.10 17.19 -23.38
C ILE A 34 21.48 16.47 -24.69
N GLU A 35 22.00 17.20 -25.69
CA GLU A 35 22.40 16.60 -26.98
C GLU A 35 23.60 15.65 -26.82
N THR A 36 24.40 15.84 -25.78
CA THR A 36 25.54 14.98 -25.46
C THR A 36 25.15 13.78 -24.60
N PHE A 37 23.92 13.75 -24.08
CA PHE A 37 23.44 12.68 -23.21
C PHE A 37 23.01 11.47 -24.02
N THR A 38 23.72 10.35 -23.87
CA THR A 38 23.41 9.09 -24.56
C THR A 38 23.31 7.94 -23.55
N PRO A 39 22.08 7.50 -23.19
CA PRO A 39 21.88 6.34 -22.34
C PRO A 39 21.94 5.04 -23.14
N GLN A 40 22.57 4.02 -22.55
CA GLN A 40 22.61 2.66 -23.07
C GLN A 40 22.37 1.64 -21.94
N VAL A 41 21.40 0.76 -22.15
CA VAL A 41 21.12 -0.35 -21.24
C VAL A 41 21.63 -1.63 -21.86
N VAL A 42 22.52 -2.31 -21.15
CA VAL A 42 23.02 -3.64 -21.52
C VAL A 42 22.56 -4.62 -20.45
N ALA A 43 21.81 -5.65 -20.85
CA ALA A 43 21.30 -6.70 -19.98
C ALA A 43 21.63 -8.08 -20.55
N ILE A 44 21.67 -9.09 -19.69
CA ILE A 44 21.87 -10.49 -20.09
C ILE A 44 20.64 -11.27 -19.65
N SER A 45 19.96 -11.92 -20.60
CA SER A 45 18.80 -12.78 -20.33
C SER A 45 19.09 -14.18 -20.85
N SER A 46 19.04 -15.17 -19.94
CA SER A 46 19.48 -16.55 -20.16
C SER A 46 20.92 -16.65 -20.69
N ASN A 47 21.12 -16.51 -22.01
CA ASN A 47 22.44 -16.49 -22.69
C ASN A 47 22.52 -15.42 -23.80
N ARG A 48 21.56 -14.50 -23.85
CA ARG A 48 21.49 -13.45 -24.88
C ARG A 48 21.80 -12.10 -24.25
N ARG A 49 22.72 -11.37 -24.88
CA ARG A 49 22.97 -9.96 -24.57
C ARG A 49 21.90 -9.13 -25.26
N ILE A 50 21.16 -8.36 -24.47
CA ILE A 50 20.17 -7.38 -24.95
C ILE A 50 20.80 -6.00 -24.76
N ILE A 51 20.75 -5.17 -25.82
CA ILE A 51 21.24 -3.80 -25.78
C ILE A 51 20.09 -2.90 -26.22
N PHE A 52 19.71 -1.97 -25.36
CA PHE A 52 18.81 -0.87 -25.69
C PHE A 52 19.64 0.41 -25.79
N SER A 53 19.52 1.11 -26.91
CA SER A 53 20.21 2.36 -27.21
C SER A 53 19.26 3.23 -28.02
N ASN A 54 18.21 3.72 -27.37
CA ASN A 54 17.26 4.64 -28.00
C ASN A 54 17.40 6.02 -27.36
N PRO A 55 18.05 6.98 -28.05
CA PRO A 55 18.03 8.39 -27.67
C PRO A 55 16.79 9.14 -28.20
N ASN A 56 15.88 8.49 -28.94
CA ASN A 56 14.88 9.16 -29.78
C ASN A 56 13.49 9.38 -29.14
N GLU A 57 13.29 9.01 -27.88
CA GLU A 57 12.09 9.40 -27.13
C GLU A 57 12.48 10.39 -26.04
N THR A 58 12.96 11.56 -26.45
CA THR A 58 12.85 12.75 -25.61
C THR A 58 11.35 13.05 -25.51
N VAL A 59 10.69 12.45 -24.51
CA VAL A 59 9.37 12.90 -24.10
C VAL A 59 9.59 14.23 -23.42
N GLU A 60 9.56 15.31 -24.20
CA GLU A 60 9.39 16.64 -23.63
C GLU A 60 8.14 16.59 -22.77
N SER A 61 8.30 16.89 -21.48
CA SER A 61 7.22 16.88 -20.52
C SER A 61 6.12 17.82 -21.02
N THR A 62 5.02 17.26 -21.51
CA THR A 62 3.84 18.02 -21.98
C THR A 62 3.06 18.68 -20.85
N GLY A 63 3.51 18.48 -19.60
CA GLY A 63 3.05 19.17 -18.41
C GLY A 63 4.19 19.91 -17.74
N THR A 64 3.86 21.04 -17.11
CA THR A 64 4.70 21.86 -16.23
C THR A 64 5.14 21.08 -14.97
N VAL A 65 5.90 20.00 -15.14
CA VAL A 65 6.71 19.44 -14.07
C VAL A 65 7.87 20.40 -13.93
N SER A 66 7.92 21.14 -12.81
CA SER A 66 9.03 22.05 -12.56
C SER A 66 10.34 21.25 -12.50
N ASP A 67 11.40 21.80 -13.08
CA ASP A 67 12.75 21.22 -13.01
C ASP A 67 13.16 20.91 -11.55
N ASP A 68 12.63 21.69 -10.60
CA ASP A 68 12.80 21.50 -9.15
C ASP A 68 12.33 20.10 -8.68
N HIS A 69 11.20 19.59 -9.19
CA HIS A 69 10.71 18.27 -8.78
C HIS A 69 11.64 17.15 -9.26
N ILE A 70 12.18 17.23 -10.48
CA ILE A 70 13.11 16.22 -11.01
C ILE A 70 14.46 16.27 -10.28
N GLN A 71 14.96 17.47 -9.99
CA GLN A 71 16.15 17.66 -9.16
C GLN A 71 15.96 17.08 -7.76
N ARG A 72 14.78 17.24 -7.17
CA ARG A 72 14.45 16.70 -5.86
C ARG A 72 14.35 15.17 -5.87
N VAL A 73 13.89 14.54 -6.94
CA VAL A 73 13.92 13.08 -7.11
C VAL A 73 15.36 12.57 -7.16
N TRP A 74 16.23 13.21 -7.95
CA TRP A 74 17.66 12.87 -7.98
C TRP A 74 18.29 12.98 -6.58
N ALA A 75 18.03 14.08 -5.88
CA ALA A 75 18.55 14.32 -4.54
C ALA A 75 18.07 13.28 -3.54
N TYR A 76 16.77 12.94 -3.56
CA TYR A 76 16.18 11.91 -2.69
C TYR A 76 16.86 10.54 -2.89
N LEU A 77 16.97 10.09 -4.16
CA LEU A 77 17.60 8.80 -4.47
C LEU A 77 19.07 8.77 -4.08
N THR A 78 19.79 9.87 -4.31
CA THR A 78 21.21 10.01 -3.95
C THR A 78 21.40 9.95 -2.44
N VAL A 79 20.62 10.71 -1.67
CA VAL A 79 20.66 10.71 -0.20
C VAL A 79 20.32 9.33 0.35
N LYS A 80 19.29 8.65 -0.19
CA LYS A 80 18.94 7.29 0.21
C LYS A 80 20.11 6.32 0.01
N GLN A 81 20.76 6.34 -1.16
CA GLN A 81 21.90 5.47 -1.45
C GLN A 81 23.12 5.78 -0.56
N LEU A 82 23.37 7.06 -0.26
CA LEU A 82 24.44 7.45 0.65
C LEU A 82 24.18 6.94 2.09
N LEU A 83 22.94 7.03 2.57
CA LEU A 83 22.56 6.50 3.89
C LEU A 83 22.68 4.97 3.94
N GLU A 84 22.27 4.25 2.89
CA GLU A 84 22.46 2.79 2.81
C GLU A 84 23.95 2.41 2.79
N LYS A 85 24.78 3.18 2.07
CA LYS A 85 26.22 2.97 2.01
C LYS A 85 26.92 3.30 3.33
N GLU A 86 26.46 4.31 4.06
CA GLU A 86 26.96 4.68 5.39
C GLU A 86 26.87 3.52 6.38
N LEU A 87 25.83 2.67 6.28
CA LEU A 87 25.65 1.48 7.11
C LEU A 87 26.67 0.37 6.81
N GLN A 88 27.25 0.35 5.60
CA GLN A 88 28.18 -0.69 5.14
C GLN A 88 29.65 -0.28 5.28
N LEU A 89 29.94 1.01 5.52
CA LEU A 89 31.29 1.56 5.60
C LEU A 89 31.79 1.72 7.04
N SER A 90 33.09 1.91 7.19
CA SER A 90 33.75 2.17 8.47
C SER A 90 34.89 3.18 8.33
N GLY A 91 35.23 3.87 9.42
CA GLY A 91 36.37 4.79 9.45
C GLY A 91 36.16 6.07 8.60
N PRO A 92 37.23 6.64 8.01
CA PRO A 92 37.17 7.90 7.28
C PRO A 92 36.21 7.93 6.09
N GLU A 93 36.00 6.79 5.44
CA GLU A 93 35.08 6.66 4.31
C GLU A 93 33.62 6.84 4.74
N LYS A 94 33.27 6.33 5.92
CA LYS A 94 31.94 6.50 6.52
C LYS A 94 31.64 7.97 6.79
N GLU A 95 32.58 8.68 7.42
CA GLU A 95 32.41 10.10 7.74
C GLU A 95 32.28 10.97 6.48
N LYS A 96 33.01 10.62 5.41
CA LYS A 96 32.87 11.29 4.11
C LYS A 96 31.44 11.14 3.55
N VAL A 97 30.93 9.91 3.51
CA VAL A 97 29.58 9.62 3.01
C VAL A 97 28.50 10.28 3.87
N LYS A 98 28.66 10.23 5.19
CA LYS A 98 27.77 10.89 6.14
C LYS A 98 27.70 12.40 5.92
N LYS A 99 28.85 13.05 5.73
CA LYS A 99 28.93 14.48 5.47
C LYS A 99 28.23 14.85 4.16
N GLU A 100 28.48 14.10 3.09
CA GLU A 100 27.85 14.30 1.78
C GLU A 100 26.32 14.13 1.86
N ALA A 101 25.84 13.08 2.53
CA ALA A 101 24.41 12.84 2.74
C ALA A 101 23.74 13.97 3.53
N MET A 102 24.42 14.46 4.58
CA MET A 102 23.93 15.57 5.40
C MET A 102 23.86 16.88 4.59
N GLU A 103 24.91 17.21 3.82
CA GLU A 103 24.95 18.41 2.98
C GLU A 103 23.84 18.40 1.91
N LEU A 104 23.63 17.28 1.23
CA LEU A 104 22.52 17.12 0.28
C LEU A 104 21.15 17.19 0.96
N SER A 105 21.01 16.60 2.15
CA SER A 105 19.77 16.66 2.93
C SER A 105 19.42 18.11 3.28
N LEU A 106 20.40 18.91 3.70
CA LEU A 106 20.18 20.33 4.00
C LEU A 106 19.88 21.14 2.74
N LYS A 107 20.64 20.92 1.65
CA LYS A 107 20.45 21.62 0.37
C LYS A 107 19.02 21.46 -0.16
N TYR A 108 18.44 20.27 -0.05
CA TYR A 108 17.10 19.95 -0.55
C TYR A 108 16.03 19.88 0.55
N SER A 109 16.33 20.36 1.76
CA SER A 109 15.41 20.40 2.90
C SER A 109 14.76 19.06 3.25
N PHE A 110 15.53 17.98 3.18
CA PHE A 110 15.10 16.66 3.62
C PHE A 110 15.36 16.46 5.12
N VAL A 111 14.37 15.93 5.82
CA VAL A 111 14.53 15.38 7.17
C VAL A 111 14.97 13.92 7.05
N THR A 112 16.20 13.65 7.44
CA THR A 112 16.85 12.33 7.33
C THR A 112 17.41 11.92 8.70
N PRO A 113 17.98 10.71 8.88
CA PRO A 113 18.61 10.36 10.15
C PRO A 113 19.79 11.28 10.54
N LEU A 114 20.26 12.13 9.61
CA LEU A 114 21.36 13.07 9.78
C LEU A 114 20.89 14.54 9.92
N THR A 115 19.61 14.83 9.74
CA THR A 115 19.04 16.20 9.81
C THR A 115 17.76 16.21 10.62
N SER A 116 17.32 17.38 11.09
CA SER A 116 16.10 17.50 11.91
C SER A 116 15.43 18.83 11.62
N MET A 117 14.10 18.87 11.72
CA MET A 117 13.32 20.08 11.53
C MET A 117 12.96 20.67 12.89
N VAL A 118 13.24 21.95 13.10
CA VAL A 118 12.92 22.65 14.36
C VAL A 118 11.82 23.67 14.09
N VAL A 119 10.73 23.60 14.85
CA VAL A 119 9.64 24.57 14.80
C VAL A 119 9.81 25.53 15.97
N THR A 120 10.19 26.78 15.69
CA THR A 120 10.31 27.82 16.72
C THR A 120 8.97 28.51 16.93
N LYS A 121 8.41 28.37 18.13
CA LYS A 121 7.22 29.08 18.57
C LYS A 121 7.60 30.43 19.22
N PRO A 122 6.68 31.42 19.26
CA PRO A 122 6.91 32.70 19.94
C PRO A 122 7.30 32.53 21.43
N PRO A 123 8.00 33.52 22.02
CA PRO A 123 8.59 33.38 23.35
C PRO A 123 7.52 33.14 24.42
N GLY A 124 7.57 31.98 25.07
CA GLY A 124 6.62 31.54 26.10
C GLY A 124 6.15 30.09 25.93
N GLU A 125 6.41 29.47 24.77
CA GLU A 125 6.02 28.08 24.47
C GLU A 125 7.26 27.25 24.04
N ASN A 126 7.32 25.98 24.42
CA ASN A 126 8.48 25.11 24.12
C ASN A 126 8.60 24.84 22.61
N THR A 127 9.83 24.75 22.10
CA THR A 127 10.15 24.43 20.70
C THR A 127 9.92 22.94 20.42
N ASP A 128 9.24 22.63 19.32
CA ASP A 128 9.03 21.25 18.87
C ASP A 128 10.09 20.85 17.83
N VAL A 129 10.70 19.67 17.98
CA VAL A 129 11.73 19.15 17.07
C VAL A 129 11.23 17.86 16.41
N LEU A 130 11.16 17.86 15.08
CA LEU A 130 10.76 16.72 14.27
C LEU A 130 12.01 15.97 13.79
N HIS A 131 12.11 14.69 14.17
CA HIS A 131 13.16 13.77 13.74
C HIS A 131 12.60 12.70 12.82
N LYS A 132 13.43 12.18 11.90
CA LYS A 132 13.10 10.94 11.19
C LYS A 132 13.27 9.76 12.18
N PRO A 133 12.24 8.92 12.41
CA PRO A 133 12.36 7.76 13.28
C PRO A 133 13.45 6.79 12.79
N LYS A 134 14.18 6.18 13.73
CA LYS A 134 15.06 5.06 13.42
C LYS A 134 14.25 3.77 13.35
N GLU A 135 14.53 2.96 12.35
CA GLU A 135 13.95 1.63 12.20
C GLU A 135 14.45 0.74 13.36
N GLY A 136 13.54 0.31 14.24
CA GLY A 136 13.85 -0.56 15.39
C GLY A 136 13.80 0.08 16.79
N GLU A 137 13.53 1.38 16.93
CA GLU A 137 13.28 1.98 18.25
C GLU A 137 11.78 1.87 18.60
N THR A 138 11.44 1.10 19.64
CA THR A 138 10.12 1.16 20.28
C THR A 138 9.91 2.56 20.85
N SER A 139 8.78 3.17 20.49
CA SER A 139 8.35 4.50 20.95
C SER A 139 8.56 4.63 22.47
N GLN A 140 9.59 5.38 22.88
CA GLN A 140 9.81 5.73 24.27
C GLN A 140 8.59 6.53 24.74
N ARG A 141 7.77 5.86 25.56
CA ARG A 141 6.62 6.42 26.24
C ARG A 141 7.11 7.63 27.05
N TRP A 142 6.59 8.81 26.74
CA TRP A 142 6.89 10.03 27.49
C TRP A 142 6.52 9.80 28.97
N PRO A 143 7.36 10.16 29.94
CA PRO A 143 6.97 10.13 31.35
C PRO A 143 5.95 11.24 31.60
N SER A 144 4.74 10.89 32.03
CA SER A 144 3.78 11.86 32.57
C SER A 144 4.36 12.52 33.83
N PRO A 145 4.30 13.86 33.98
CA PRO A 145 4.64 14.52 35.24
C PRO A 145 3.65 14.13 36.35
N GLY A 146 4.19 13.83 37.53
CA GLY A 146 3.51 13.07 38.57
C GLY A 146 2.57 13.83 39.51
N GLY A 147 2.04 13.07 40.48
CA GLY A 147 1.31 13.59 41.64
C GLY A 147 0.30 12.61 42.22
N GLN A 148 0.75 11.61 42.98
CA GLN A 148 -0.13 10.93 43.95
C GLN A 148 -0.48 11.88 45.10
N PRO A 149 -1.68 11.76 45.67
CA PRO A 149 -1.75 11.60 47.12
C PRO A 149 -2.59 10.38 47.54
N ASN A 150 -2.12 9.74 48.61
CA ASN A 150 -2.74 8.59 49.26
C ASN A 150 -4.01 8.96 50.04
N LEU A 151 -5.01 8.07 49.88
CA LEU A 151 -5.91 7.47 50.87
C LEU A 151 -6.70 8.36 51.86
N ALA A 152 -8.03 8.37 51.70
CA ALA A 152 -8.94 8.22 52.82
C ALA A 152 -10.22 7.49 52.40
N HIS A 153 -10.65 6.59 53.28
CA HIS A 153 -11.84 5.75 53.25
C HIS A 153 -13.14 6.50 52.90
N LEU A 154 -14.06 5.82 52.21
CA LEU A 154 -15.44 5.52 52.65
C LEU A 154 -16.20 4.78 51.53
N THR A 155 -16.72 3.58 51.84
CA THR A 155 -17.87 2.92 51.19
C THR A 155 -19.10 3.08 52.10
N PRO A 156 -20.33 2.63 51.75
CA PRO A 156 -20.96 2.37 50.44
C PRO A 156 -22.40 2.96 50.34
N ALA A 157 -23.00 3.00 49.14
CA ALA A 157 -24.46 2.85 48.89
C ALA A 157 -24.69 2.80 47.36
N SER A 158 -24.89 1.63 46.77
CA SER A 158 -26.19 0.98 46.49
C SER A 158 -27.01 1.62 45.36
N GLY A 159 -27.02 0.91 44.22
CA GLY A 159 -28.20 0.71 43.37
C GLY A 159 -28.53 1.84 42.41
N TYR A 160 -28.38 1.60 41.11
CA TYR A 160 -29.50 1.57 40.18
C TYR A 160 -29.06 0.85 38.89
N SER A 161 -29.80 -0.20 38.57
CA SER A 161 -29.80 -0.91 37.30
C SER A 161 -30.38 0.00 36.21
N GLY A 162 -29.65 0.20 35.13
CA GLY A 162 -30.13 0.84 33.91
C GLY A 162 -29.60 0.07 32.71
N GLN A 163 -30.48 -0.70 32.09
CA GLN A 163 -30.25 -1.53 30.91
C GLN A 163 -30.23 -0.63 29.66
N TRP A 164 -29.15 -0.66 28.89
CA TRP A 164 -29.08 0.00 27.58
C TRP A 164 -29.82 -0.86 26.55
N VAL A 165 -30.86 -0.30 25.95
CA VAL A 165 -31.50 -0.86 24.76
C VAL A 165 -31.00 -0.07 23.57
N LEU A 166 -30.23 -0.72 22.69
CA LEU A 166 -29.90 -0.19 21.37
C LEU A 166 -31.10 -0.42 20.44
N SER A 167 -31.60 0.64 19.84
CA SER A 167 -32.35 0.54 18.59
C SER A 167 -31.81 1.57 17.61
N ALA A 168 -31.67 1.11 16.37
CA ALA A 168 -31.10 1.81 15.26
C ALA A 168 -31.96 3.00 14.82
N ASP A 169 -31.28 3.90 14.13
CA ASP A 169 -31.82 4.96 13.28
C ASP A 169 -32.18 6.29 13.97
N TYR A 170 -31.35 7.29 13.65
CA TYR A 170 -31.45 8.73 13.92
C TYR A 170 -31.23 9.18 15.37
N GLY A 171 -29.96 9.42 15.71
CA GLY A 171 -29.53 10.05 16.97
C GLY A 171 -29.78 11.56 17.00
N ILE A 172 -31.00 11.99 17.31
CA ILE A 172 -31.25 13.33 17.84
C ILE A 172 -31.97 13.21 19.18
N ALA A 173 -31.32 13.66 20.26
CA ALA A 173 -31.96 13.96 21.52
C ALA A 173 -31.84 15.48 21.77
N TYR A 174 -32.99 16.15 21.91
CA TYR A 174 -33.05 17.50 22.47
C TYR A 174 -33.25 17.40 23.99
N VAL A 175 -32.57 18.26 24.75
CA VAL A 175 -33.08 18.73 26.04
C VAL A 175 -33.11 20.26 25.99
N LEU A 176 -34.32 20.80 26.09
CA LEU A 176 -34.58 22.23 26.33
C LEU A 176 -34.61 22.46 27.84
N GLU A 177 -33.72 23.31 28.37
CA GLU A 177 -34.02 24.29 29.43
C GLU A 177 -32.82 25.23 29.70
N ASN A 178 -32.93 26.44 29.14
CA ASN A 178 -32.50 27.81 29.52
C ASN A 178 -31.20 28.16 30.32
N PRO A 179 -30.71 29.42 30.13
CA PRO A 179 -29.30 29.76 30.04
C PRO A 179 -28.79 30.55 31.26
N ASP A 180 -27.51 30.39 31.60
CA ASP A 180 -26.65 31.52 31.97
C ASP A 180 -25.19 31.06 32.12
N TYR A 181 -24.32 31.73 31.37
CA TYR A 181 -22.86 31.88 31.51
C TYR A 181 -22.06 30.76 32.18
N LEU A 182 -21.32 29.96 31.39
CA LEU A 182 -19.94 29.53 31.68
C LEU A 182 -19.17 29.19 30.39
N GLU A 183 -17.88 29.53 30.38
CA GLU A 183 -16.91 29.52 29.28
C GLU A 183 -16.72 28.14 28.58
N PRO A 184 -16.19 28.09 27.34
CA PRO A 184 -15.98 26.83 26.64
C PRO A 184 -14.85 26.05 27.31
N VAL A 185 -15.21 25.01 28.05
CA VAL A 185 -14.30 23.93 28.41
C VAL A 185 -14.09 23.13 27.14
N ASP A 186 -12.89 23.22 26.54
CA ASP A 186 -12.45 22.29 25.51
C ASP A 186 -12.51 20.87 26.09
N ALA A 187 -13.59 20.17 25.76
CA ALA A 187 -13.67 18.74 25.96
C ALA A 187 -12.49 18.11 25.19
N PRO A 188 -11.78 17.12 25.77
CA PRO A 188 -10.83 16.34 25.00
C PRO A 188 -11.58 15.80 23.78
N ILE A 189 -11.12 16.16 22.59
CA ILE A 189 -11.51 15.49 21.37
C ILE A 189 -11.06 14.04 21.58
N ASP A 190 -12.03 13.21 21.97
CA ASP A 190 -11.89 11.76 21.95
C ASP A 190 -11.35 11.43 20.56
N ALA A 191 -10.22 10.73 20.51
CA ALA A 191 -9.59 10.36 19.26
C ALA A 191 -10.59 9.47 18.53
N THR A 192 -11.38 10.07 17.64
CA THR A 192 -12.31 9.37 16.77
C THR A 192 -11.50 8.32 16.05
N ASP A 193 -11.78 7.07 16.40
CA ASP A 193 -11.25 5.86 15.80
C ASP A 193 -11.23 6.06 14.28
N ALA A 194 -10.04 6.31 13.73
CA ALA A 194 -9.92 6.59 12.30
C ALA A 194 -10.45 5.36 11.56
N PRO A 195 -11.33 5.53 10.56
CA PRO A 195 -11.98 4.39 9.92
C PRO A 195 -10.91 3.43 9.39
N LEU A 196 -11.04 2.15 9.73
CA LEU A 196 -10.19 1.10 9.19
C LEU A 196 -10.40 1.05 7.66
N LEU A 197 -9.40 1.48 6.89
CA LEU A 197 -9.46 1.54 5.44
C LEU A 197 -8.46 0.57 4.80
N HIS A 198 -8.92 -0.16 3.79
CA HIS A 198 -8.11 -1.02 2.93
C HIS A 198 -8.08 -0.46 1.52
N ARG A 199 -6.89 -0.06 1.06
CA ARG A 199 -6.71 0.49 -0.28
C ARG A 199 -6.47 -0.59 -1.33
N PHE A 200 -7.30 -0.60 -2.35
CA PHE A 200 -7.17 -1.47 -3.51
C PHE A 200 -6.68 -0.71 -4.73
N LEU A 201 -5.94 -1.41 -5.59
CA LEU A 201 -5.35 -0.88 -6.82
C LEU A 201 -5.86 -1.68 -8.02
N LEU A 202 -6.38 -0.97 -9.02
CA LEU A 202 -6.69 -1.50 -10.34
C LEU A 202 -5.62 -1.01 -11.32
N ASN A 203 -4.85 -1.95 -11.86
CA ASN A 203 -3.77 -1.65 -12.79
C ASN A 203 -4.28 -0.92 -14.03
N SER A 204 -3.47 0.00 -14.55
CA SER A 204 -3.77 0.74 -15.77
C SER A 204 -3.84 -0.16 -17.00
N THR A 205 -4.64 0.22 -18.00
CA THR A 205 -4.75 -0.51 -19.27
C THR A 205 -4.38 0.35 -20.48
N GLY A 206 -3.76 -0.26 -21.48
CA GLY A 206 -3.38 0.42 -22.72
C GLY A 206 -2.41 1.58 -22.47
N ASN A 207 -2.81 2.79 -22.85
CA ASN A 207 -1.96 4.00 -22.78
C ASN A 207 -2.04 4.73 -21.43
N GLN A 208 -2.78 4.20 -20.45
CA GLN A 208 -2.93 4.82 -19.14
C GLN A 208 -1.69 4.56 -18.27
N THR A 209 -1.13 5.61 -17.69
CA THR A 209 0.09 5.53 -16.86
C THR A 209 -0.20 5.47 -15.36
N VAL A 210 -1.35 5.98 -14.91
CA VAL A 210 -1.71 6.07 -13.48
C VAL A 210 -2.85 5.09 -13.16
N PRO A 211 -2.68 4.15 -12.21
CA PRO A 211 -3.73 3.21 -11.85
C PRO A 211 -4.87 3.89 -11.09
N LEU A 212 -6.05 3.25 -11.09
CA LEU A 212 -7.16 3.66 -10.23
C LEU A 212 -7.03 3.00 -8.87
N CYS A 213 -7.40 3.71 -7.81
CA CYS A 213 -7.47 3.14 -6.47
C CYS A 213 -8.72 3.58 -5.74
N PHE A 214 -9.14 2.76 -4.79
CA PHE A 214 -10.31 2.99 -3.96
C PHE A 214 -10.10 2.34 -2.59
N ASP A 215 -10.78 2.88 -1.58
CA ASP A 215 -10.71 2.39 -0.22
C ASP A 215 -12.00 1.63 0.13
N ILE A 216 -11.86 0.49 0.82
CA ILE A 216 -12.95 -0.25 1.45
C ILE A 216 -12.80 -0.11 2.96
N SER A 217 -13.88 0.23 3.66
CA SER A 217 -13.87 0.38 5.12
C SER A 217 -14.32 -0.88 5.85
N GLY A 218 -13.60 -1.26 6.91
CA GLY A 218 -13.99 -2.31 7.86
C GLY A 218 -13.49 -3.72 7.52
N ALA A 219 -13.66 -4.63 8.49
CA ALA A 219 -13.38 -6.06 8.33
C ALA A 219 -14.58 -6.74 7.64
N ILE A 220 -14.51 -6.84 6.31
CA ILE A 220 -15.57 -7.38 5.45
C ILE A 220 -15.05 -8.60 4.69
N ILE A 221 -15.94 -9.56 4.40
CA ILE A 221 -15.65 -10.68 3.51
C ILE A 221 -15.99 -10.26 2.08
N LEU A 222 -15.00 -10.34 1.19
CA LEU A 222 -15.13 -9.96 -0.21
C LEU A 222 -15.17 -11.18 -1.11
N LYS A 223 -16.06 -11.15 -2.11
CA LYS A 223 -16.07 -12.06 -3.26
C LYS A 223 -14.90 -11.70 -4.18
N LEU A 224 -13.83 -12.49 -4.08
CA LEU A 224 -12.61 -12.28 -4.86
C LEU A 224 -12.76 -12.77 -6.29
N PHE A 225 -13.37 -13.94 -6.47
CA PHE A 225 -13.57 -14.54 -7.79
C PHE A 225 -14.80 -15.43 -7.80
N HIS A 226 -15.52 -15.48 -8.91
CA HIS A 226 -16.63 -16.39 -9.11
C HIS A 226 -16.72 -16.78 -10.59
N HIS A 227 -16.77 -18.07 -10.87
CA HIS A 227 -16.99 -18.65 -12.19
C HIS A 227 -18.25 -19.54 -12.12
N PRO A 228 -19.42 -18.99 -12.48
CA PRO A 228 -20.72 -19.64 -12.26
C PRO A 228 -20.82 -21.01 -12.93
N SER A 229 -20.38 -21.11 -14.19
CA SER A 229 -20.49 -22.34 -14.99
C SER A 229 -19.56 -23.47 -14.55
N ARG A 230 -18.54 -23.17 -13.73
CA ARG A 230 -17.62 -24.19 -13.18
C ARG A 230 -17.81 -24.43 -11.69
N GLY A 231 -18.79 -23.76 -11.07
CA GLY A 231 -19.04 -23.88 -9.63
C GLY A 231 -17.80 -23.54 -8.79
N GLN A 232 -17.05 -22.52 -9.22
CA GLN A 232 -15.82 -22.13 -8.58
C GLN A 232 -15.96 -20.71 -8.04
N TYR A 233 -15.54 -20.49 -6.80
CA TYR A 233 -15.52 -19.17 -6.21
C TYR A 233 -14.42 -19.05 -5.17
N SER A 234 -13.97 -17.83 -4.95
CA SER A 234 -13.07 -17.51 -3.85
C SER A 234 -13.54 -16.26 -3.12
N ASN A 235 -13.42 -16.33 -1.79
CA ASN A 235 -13.77 -15.28 -0.87
C ASN A 235 -12.52 -14.94 -0.03
N GLY A 236 -12.42 -13.69 0.42
CA GLY A 236 -11.33 -13.24 1.27
C GLY A 236 -11.86 -12.38 2.41
N GLU A 237 -11.42 -12.67 3.63
CA GLU A 237 -11.69 -11.87 4.82
C GLU A 237 -10.59 -10.82 4.99
N LEU A 238 -10.97 -9.55 5.04
CA LEU A 238 -10.04 -8.45 5.30
C LEU A 238 -9.56 -8.47 6.75
N ASP A 239 -8.27 -8.18 6.95
CA ASP A 239 -7.70 -8.05 8.29
C ASP A 239 -8.18 -6.77 8.99
N SER A 240 -7.85 -6.62 10.28
CA SER A 240 -8.18 -5.41 11.06
C SER A 240 -7.06 -4.36 11.04
N ILE A 241 -6.23 -4.32 9.98
CA ILE A 241 -5.05 -3.45 9.86
C ILE A 241 -5.28 -2.41 8.77
N ALA A 242 -5.05 -1.13 9.09
CA ALA A 242 -5.14 -0.06 8.10
C ALA A 242 -4.14 -0.29 6.95
N ASN A 243 -4.67 -0.32 5.71
CA ASN A 243 -3.93 -0.72 4.52
C ASN A 243 -3.22 -2.07 4.69
N GLY A 244 -3.88 -3.01 5.38
CA GLY A 244 -3.54 -4.41 5.45
C GLY A 244 -4.04 -5.16 4.21
N GLY A 245 -4.19 -6.46 4.33
CA GLY A 245 -4.67 -7.34 3.26
C GLY A 245 -5.73 -8.30 3.77
N PHE A 246 -5.67 -9.54 3.28
CA PHE A 246 -6.59 -10.59 3.69
C PHE A 246 -5.96 -11.42 4.81
N SER A 247 -6.69 -11.63 5.90
CA SER A 247 -6.31 -12.57 6.97
C SER A 247 -6.56 -14.01 6.56
N LYS A 248 -7.61 -14.22 5.76
CA LYS A 248 -8.06 -15.55 5.32
C LYS A 248 -8.58 -15.53 3.90
N ILE A 249 -8.23 -16.55 3.13
CA ILE A 249 -8.75 -16.75 1.77
C ILE A 249 -9.31 -18.16 1.66
N PHE A 250 -10.57 -18.24 1.23
CA PHE A 250 -11.27 -19.49 1.02
C PHE A 250 -11.57 -19.66 -0.47
N ILE A 251 -11.27 -20.82 -1.02
CA ILE A 251 -11.47 -21.14 -2.44
C ILE A 251 -12.26 -22.44 -2.54
N HIS A 252 -13.43 -22.35 -3.16
CA HIS A 252 -14.27 -23.49 -3.50
C HIS A 252 -14.08 -23.87 -4.96
N ILE A 253 -13.89 -25.17 -5.20
CA ILE A 253 -13.69 -25.73 -6.53
C ILE A 253 -14.70 -26.86 -6.68
N LYS A 254 -15.65 -26.69 -7.59
CA LYS A 254 -16.78 -27.61 -7.78
C LYS A 254 -17.54 -27.76 -6.46
N THR A 255 -18.02 -28.97 -6.17
CA THR A 255 -18.94 -29.23 -5.04
C THR A 255 -18.27 -29.74 -3.78
N HIS A 256 -17.02 -30.20 -3.85
CA HIS A 256 -16.39 -30.94 -2.73
C HIS A 256 -14.95 -30.50 -2.43
N GLN A 257 -14.28 -29.77 -3.32
CA GLN A 257 -12.91 -29.38 -3.11
C GLN A 257 -12.83 -27.96 -2.54
N HIS A 258 -12.08 -27.82 -1.45
CA HIS A 258 -11.92 -26.56 -0.73
C HIS A 258 -10.45 -26.31 -0.43
N VAL A 259 -9.99 -25.08 -0.66
CA VAL A 259 -8.67 -24.63 -0.25
C VAL A 259 -8.85 -23.47 0.72
N GLU A 260 -8.20 -23.57 1.87
CA GLU A 260 -8.19 -22.55 2.91
C GLU A 260 -6.74 -22.10 3.12
N VAL A 261 -6.52 -20.80 3.01
CA VAL A 261 -5.23 -20.16 3.28
C VAL A 261 -5.42 -19.21 4.45
N ASP A 262 -4.69 -19.45 5.52
CA ASP A 262 -4.81 -18.74 6.79
C ASP A 262 -3.47 -18.06 7.12
N ALA A 263 -3.49 -16.72 7.19
CA ALA A 263 -2.28 -15.91 7.33
C ALA A 263 -1.62 -16.07 8.70
N GLU A 264 -2.43 -16.24 9.76
CA GLU A 264 -1.98 -16.31 11.14
C GLU A 264 -1.29 -17.65 11.42
N SER A 265 -1.96 -18.75 11.07
CA SER A 265 -1.43 -20.09 11.27
C SER A 265 -0.40 -20.51 10.21
N GLN A 266 -0.28 -19.75 9.11
CA GLN A 266 0.57 -20.06 7.95
C GLN A 266 0.22 -21.41 7.32
N ARG A 267 -1.03 -21.85 7.47
CA ARG A 267 -1.49 -23.15 6.97
C ARG A 267 -2.22 -22.97 5.65
N VAL A 268 -1.84 -23.81 4.70
CA VAL A 268 -2.66 -24.08 3.51
C VAL A 268 -3.28 -25.45 3.67
N THR A 269 -4.61 -25.48 3.75
CA THR A 269 -5.38 -26.72 3.92
C THR A 269 -6.16 -26.99 2.65
N VAL A 270 -6.03 -28.19 2.10
CA VAL A 270 -6.87 -28.66 1.00
C VAL A 270 -7.76 -29.78 1.51
N ARG A 271 -9.08 -29.60 1.34
CA ARG A 271 -10.10 -30.57 1.70
C ARG A 271 -10.76 -31.11 0.44
N ASP A 272 -11.06 -32.40 0.46
CA ASP A 272 -11.92 -33.05 -0.53
C ASP A 272 -13.05 -33.76 0.23
N GLY A 273 -14.25 -33.20 0.17
CA GLY A 273 -15.36 -33.53 1.07
C GLY A 273 -15.05 -33.14 2.52
N GLN A 274 -15.23 -34.07 3.46
CA GLN A 274 -14.96 -33.84 4.89
C GLN A 274 -13.51 -34.14 5.29
N ALA A 275 -12.71 -34.76 4.42
CA ALA A 275 -11.34 -35.14 4.72
C ALA A 275 -10.39 -33.97 4.43
N VAL A 276 -9.47 -33.71 5.36
CA VAL A 276 -8.29 -32.89 5.07
C VAL A 276 -7.31 -33.77 4.30
N THR A 277 -7.17 -33.50 3.00
CA THR A 277 -6.40 -34.35 2.09
C THR A 277 -4.95 -33.88 1.97
N TYR A 278 -4.68 -32.61 2.27
CA TYR A 278 -3.33 -32.05 2.27
C TYR A 278 -3.21 -30.88 3.24
N GLN A 279 -2.05 -30.81 3.92
CA GLN A 279 -1.60 -29.67 4.69
C GLN A 279 -0.16 -29.38 4.31
N ALA A 280 0.09 -28.20 3.76
CA ALA A 280 1.43 -27.82 3.34
C ALA A 280 2.35 -27.63 4.56
N ALA A 281 3.48 -28.33 4.57
CA ALA A 281 4.58 -28.16 5.52
C ALA A 281 5.94 -27.87 4.82
N GLY A 282 5.92 -27.60 3.51
CA GLY A 282 7.13 -27.43 2.70
C GLY A 282 6.87 -26.91 1.29
N GLN A 283 7.93 -26.83 0.47
CA GLN A 283 7.93 -26.20 -0.87
C GLN A 283 7.46 -27.10 -2.02
N ASP A 284 7.01 -28.32 -1.73
CA ASP A 284 6.69 -29.30 -2.78
C ASP A 284 5.26 -29.13 -3.31
N PRO A 285 5.08 -29.01 -4.65
CA PRO A 285 3.76 -28.92 -5.26
C PRO A 285 2.96 -30.19 -4.96
N SER A 286 1.72 -30.01 -4.54
CA SER A 286 0.81 -31.11 -4.23
C SER A 286 -0.46 -30.97 -5.05
N THR A 287 -0.77 -32.02 -5.82
CA THR A 287 -2.01 -32.10 -6.61
C THR A 287 -3.03 -32.92 -5.84
N VAL A 288 -4.18 -32.30 -5.52
CA VAL A 288 -5.28 -32.95 -4.82
C VAL A 288 -6.53 -32.86 -5.68
N GLY A 289 -6.91 -33.97 -6.31
CA GLY A 289 -7.97 -34.03 -7.32
C GLY A 289 -7.75 -33.04 -8.46
N SER A 290 -8.57 -31.99 -8.59
CA SER A 290 -8.46 -31.01 -9.69
C SER A 290 -7.70 -29.73 -9.37
N VAL A 291 -7.13 -29.62 -8.16
CA VAL A 291 -6.35 -28.45 -7.75
C VAL A 291 -4.89 -28.81 -7.50
N THR A 292 -4.00 -27.99 -8.05
CA THR A 292 -2.58 -28.01 -7.69
C THR A 292 -2.28 -26.85 -6.77
N VAL A 293 -1.72 -27.14 -5.60
CA VAL A 293 -1.28 -26.15 -4.63
C VAL A 293 0.24 -26.24 -4.50
N THR A 294 0.91 -25.10 -4.66
CA THR A 294 2.36 -24.99 -4.45
C THR A 294 2.61 -23.85 -3.48
N VAL A 295 3.27 -24.15 -2.37
CA VAL A 295 3.56 -23.17 -1.32
C VAL A 295 5.03 -22.78 -1.40
N TYR A 296 5.30 -21.50 -1.58
CA TYR A 296 6.63 -20.91 -1.53
C TYR A 296 6.79 -20.05 -0.27
N ASN A 297 8.00 -19.53 -0.04
CA ASN A 297 8.29 -18.70 1.13
C ASN A 297 7.49 -17.39 1.14
N THR A 298 7.23 -16.81 -0.03
CA THR A 298 6.58 -15.49 -0.17
C THR A 298 5.29 -15.54 -0.98
N GLU A 299 4.96 -16.69 -1.56
CA GLU A 299 3.80 -16.82 -2.45
C GLU A 299 3.16 -18.20 -2.32
N ILE A 300 1.86 -18.28 -2.59
CA ILE A 300 1.12 -19.53 -2.68
C ILE A 300 0.45 -19.55 -4.05
N HIS A 301 0.74 -20.58 -4.84
CA HIS A 301 0.19 -20.74 -6.18
C HIS A 301 -0.89 -21.80 -6.12
N ILE A 302 -2.10 -21.42 -6.51
CA ILE A 302 -3.27 -22.28 -6.53
C ILE A 302 -3.76 -22.32 -7.98
N ALA A 303 -3.61 -23.47 -8.59
CA ALA A 303 -3.92 -23.70 -9.99
C ALA A 303 -5.07 -24.71 -10.13
N PRO A 304 -6.32 -24.23 -10.11
CA PRO A 304 -7.48 -25.02 -10.49
C PRO A 304 -7.69 -24.92 -12.01
N GLU A 305 -7.53 -26.03 -12.72
CA GLU A 305 -7.77 -26.14 -14.16
C GLU A 305 -6.96 -25.13 -15.01
N ASP A 306 -7.61 -24.16 -15.69
CA ASP A 306 -7.00 -23.15 -16.56
C ASP A 306 -6.78 -21.80 -15.88
N ILE A 307 -6.90 -21.76 -14.54
CA ILE A 307 -6.72 -20.56 -13.72
C ILE A 307 -5.44 -20.69 -12.90
N LEU A 308 -4.74 -19.57 -12.73
CA LEU A 308 -3.64 -19.44 -11.78
C LEU A 308 -3.91 -18.28 -10.83
N LEU A 309 -4.27 -18.62 -9.60
CA LEU A 309 -4.38 -17.67 -8.49
C LEU A 309 -3.06 -17.68 -7.70
N VAL A 310 -2.41 -16.53 -7.62
CA VAL A 310 -1.19 -16.36 -6.82
C VAL A 310 -1.53 -15.48 -5.62
N ILE A 311 -1.23 -15.97 -4.43
CA ILE A 311 -1.42 -15.25 -3.17
C ILE A 311 -0.04 -14.87 -2.65
N SER A 312 0.29 -13.58 -2.70
CA SER A 312 1.52 -13.06 -2.09
C SER A 312 1.35 -12.98 -0.58
N GLN A 313 2.36 -13.42 0.15
CA GLN A 313 2.44 -13.36 1.60
C GLN A 313 3.35 -12.18 1.97
N HIS A 314 2.78 -11.14 2.55
CA HIS A 314 3.52 -9.97 2.99
C HIS A 314 3.59 -9.93 4.52
N GLU A 315 4.67 -9.41 5.07
CA GLU A 315 4.81 -9.19 6.51
C GLU A 315 4.93 -7.68 6.76
N LYS A 316 4.02 -7.14 7.57
CA LYS A 316 3.95 -5.72 7.93
C LYS A 316 3.76 -5.63 9.44
N ASN A 317 4.67 -4.95 10.15
CA ASN A 317 4.66 -4.84 11.61
C ASN A 317 4.59 -6.20 12.36
N GLY A 318 5.21 -7.25 11.80
CA GLY A 318 5.18 -8.61 12.36
C GLY A 318 3.85 -9.36 12.14
N GLN A 319 2.88 -8.76 11.46
CA GLN A 319 1.65 -9.42 11.02
C GLN A 319 1.76 -9.80 9.55
N ARG A 320 1.40 -11.05 9.23
CA ARG A 320 1.34 -11.52 7.85
C ARG A 320 -0.03 -11.25 7.26
N LEU A 321 -0.03 -10.79 6.01
CA LEU A 321 -1.23 -10.52 5.23
C LEU A 321 -1.14 -11.19 3.86
N LEU A 322 -2.28 -11.61 3.36
CA LEU A 322 -2.42 -12.28 2.07
C LEU A 322 -2.87 -11.27 1.02
N TRP A 323 -2.28 -11.34 -0.17
CA TRP A 323 -2.65 -10.51 -1.30
C TRP A 323 -2.87 -11.35 -2.56
N PRO A 324 -4.12 -11.68 -2.90
CA PRO A 324 -4.44 -12.54 -4.03
C PRO A 324 -4.42 -11.75 -5.35
N VAL A 325 -3.85 -12.37 -6.39
CA VAL A 325 -3.83 -11.85 -7.75
C VAL A 325 -4.11 -12.99 -8.73
N LEU A 326 -5.04 -12.74 -9.66
CA LEU A 326 -5.31 -13.65 -10.76
C LEU A 326 -4.25 -13.47 -11.85
N ARG A 327 -3.29 -14.40 -11.96
CA ARG A 327 -2.19 -14.33 -12.94
C ARG A 327 -2.56 -14.92 -14.28
N GLN A 328 -3.42 -15.93 -14.29
CA GLN A 328 -3.99 -16.51 -15.49
C GLN A 328 -5.51 -16.50 -15.37
N GLN A 329 -6.17 -15.74 -16.24
CA GLN A 329 -7.62 -15.74 -16.33
C GLN A 329 -8.11 -17.00 -17.04
N PRO A 330 -9.31 -17.49 -16.70
CA PRO A 330 -9.91 -18.60 -17.44
C PRO A 330 -10.21 -18.18 -18.87
N SER A 331 -10.31 -19.17 -19.74
CA SER A 331 -10.64 -19.01 -21.16
C SER A 331 -12.03 -18.40 -21.43
N THR A 332 -12.92 -18.41 -20.45
CA THR A 332 -14.30 -17.93 -20.56
C THR A 332 -14.46 -16.52 -19.98
N ASN A 333 -15.46 -15.77 -20.44
CA ASN A 333 -15.66 -14.36 -20.09
C ASN A 333 -16.78 -14.12 -19.05
N ASN A 334 -17.36 -15.17 -18.45
CA ASN A 334 -18.48 -15.07 -17.51
C ASN A 334 -18.03 -15.04 -16.04
N THR A 335 -16.82 -14.55 -15.79
CA THR A 335 -16.25 -14.46 -14.44
C THR A 335 -16.63 -13.16 -13.75
N GLU A 336 -16.79 -13.27 -12.44
CA GLU A 336 -17.17 -12.19 -11.54
C GLU A 336 -16.20 -12.14 -10.34
N GLY A 337 -16.40 -11.16 -9.46
CA GLY A 337 -15.56 -10.94 -8.29
C GLY A 337 -14.46 -9.90 -8.52
N LEU A 338 -13.86 -9.46 -7.41
CA LEU A 338 -12.94 -8.34 -7.36
C LEU A 338 -11.70 -8.53 -8.26
N LEU A 339 -11.16 -9.76 -8.30
CA LEU A 339 -9.98 -10.13 -9.10
C LEU A 339 -10.27 -10.31 -10.59
N ALA A 340 -11.55 -10.42 -10.97
CA ALA A 340 -12.00 -10.51 -12.36
C ALA A 340 -12.43 -9.14 -12.93
N VAL A 341 -12.41 -8.07 -12.13
CA VAL A 341 -12.73 -6.71 -12.58
C VAL A 341 -11.71 -6.30 -13.64
N LYS A 342 -12.20 -5.96 -14.84
CA LYS A 342 -11.36 -5.32 -15.86
C LYS A 342 -11.17 -3.84 -15.48
N PRO A 343 -9.93 -3.33 -15.50
CA PRO A 343 -9.70 -1.92 -15.20
C PRO A 343 -10.48 -1.00 -16.14
N ALA A 344 -10.96 0.11 -15.61
CA ALA A 344 -11.73 1.07 -16.37
C ALA A 344 -10.81 1.95 -17.25
N VAL A 345 -11.21 2.13 -18.51
CA VAL A 345 -10.58 3.11 -19.41
C VAL A 345 -11.13 4.50 -19.05
N TYR A 346 -10.23 5.45 -18.84
CA TYR A 346 -10.52 6.80 -18.38
C TYR A 346 -9.76 7.83 -19.22
N GLU A 347 -10.35 9.01 -19.35
CA GLU A 347 -9.74 10.20 -19.95
C GLU A 347 -9.64 11.31 -18.89
N VAL A 348 -8.51 12.02 -18.83
CA VAL A 348 -8.38 13.21 -17.96
C VAL A 348 -9.03 14.39 -18.67
N VAL A 349 -10.17 14.86 -18.18
CA VAL A 349 -10.92 15.95 -18.82
C VAL A 349 -10.67 17.32 -18.18
N GLN A 350 -10.20 17.32 -16.92
CA GLN A 350 -9.86 18.53 -16.18
C GLN A 350 -8.73 18.20 -15.21
N GLN A 351 -7.78 19.11 -15.03
CA GLN A 351 -6.68 18.96 -14.05
C GLN A 351 -6.72 20.02 -12.94
N VAL A 352 -7.28 21.21 -13.20
CA VAL A 352 -7.29 22.35 -12.28
C VAL A 352 -8.70 22.94 -12.20
N PRO A 353 -9.23 23.31 -11.02
CA PRO A 353 -8.63 23.18 -9.68
C PRO A 353 -8.75 21.78 -9.06
N VAL A 354 -9.58 20.90 -9.64
CA VAL A 354 -9.78 19.51 -9.23
C VAL A 354 -9.60 18.63 -10.46
N THR A 355 -8.87 17.52 -10.33
CA THR A 355 -8.71 16.57 -11.42
C THR A 355 -10.01 15.80 -11.64
N LYS A 356 -10.49 15.76 -12.88
CA LYS A 356 -11.66 14.96 -13.28
C LYS A 356 -11.29 13.92 -14.31
N LEU A 357 -11.73 12.70 -14.05
CA LEU A 357 -11.65 11.61 -15.00
C LEU A 357 -13.02 11.37 -15.61
N LYS A 358 -13.05 11.12 -16.92
CA LYS A 358 -14.23 10.67 -17.64
C LYS A 358 -14.13 9.17 -17.88
N ILE A 359 -15.07 8.41 -17.31
CA ILE A 359 -15.20 6.95 -17.48
C ILE A 359 -16.59 6.68 -18.04
N LYS A 360 -16.68 6.04 -19.21
CA LYS A 360 -17.97 5.75 -19.90
C LYS A 360 -18.95 6.95 -19.97
N ASN A 361 -18.43 8.13 -20.28
CA ASN A 361 -19.17 9.41 -20.32
C ASN A 361 -19.64 9.99 -18.98
N GLN A 362 -19.21 9.42 -17.86
CA GLN A 362 -19.42 10.00 -16.54
C GLN A 362 -18.14 10.66 -16.05
N GLU A 363 -18.24 11.90 -15.59
CA GLU A 363 -17.11 12.63 -14.98
C GLU A 363 -17.09 12.38 -13.47
N THR A 364 -15.91 12.17 -12.91
CA THR A 364 -15.71 11.93 -11.47
C THR A 364 -14.47 12.67 -11.00
N ASP A 365 -14.61 13.39 -9.89
CA ASP A 365 -13.50 14.06 -9.21
C ASP A 365 -12.56 13.01 -8.61
N VAL A 366 -11.26 13.20 -8.79
CA VAL A 366 -10.24 12.30 -8.27
C VAL A 366 -9.15 13.07 -7.55
N THR A 367 -8.57 12.42 -6.55
CA THR A 367 -7.40 12.93 -5.85
C THR A 367 -6.21 12.07 -6.20
N SER A 368 -5.11 12.68 -6.68
CA SER A 368 -3.83 11.98 -6.72
C SER A 368 -3.36 11.83 -5.29
N THR A 369 -3.29 10.60 -4.79
CA THR A 369 -2.76 10.34 -3.45
C THR A 369 -1.52 9.48 -3.55
N ASP A 370 -0.47 9.85 -2.82
CA ASP A 370 0.64 8.96 -2.52
C ASP A 370 0.10 7.89 -1.55
N PRO A 371 0.01 6.61 -1.95
CA PRO A 371 -0.49 5.59 -1.05
C PRO A 371 0.60 5.13 -0.07
N PRO A 372 0.24 4.36 0.96
CA PRO A 372 1.20 3.57 1.73
C PRO A 372 1.87 2.43 0.93
N VAL A 373 1.64 2.37 -0.40
CA VAL A 373 2.25 1.44 -1.35
C VAL A 373 2.79 2.26 -2.52
N THR A 374 3.96 1.87 -3.01
CA THR A 374 4.92 2.53 -3.93
C THR A 374 4.43 2.89 -5.36
N LYS A 375 3.16 3.27 -5.58
CA LYS A 375 2.68 3.82 -6.86
C LYS A 375 1.56 4.85 -6.68
N ASN A 376 1.75 6.05 -7.24
CA ASN A 376 0.70 7.07 -7.27
C ASN A 376 -0.53 6.55 -8.01
N CYS A 377 -1.72 6.85 -7.49
CA CYS A 377 -2.98 6.39 -8.05
C CYS A 377 -4.07 7.48 -7.97
N TRP A 378 -5.04 7.37 -8.87
CA TRP A 378 -6.25 8.19 -8.81
C TRP A 378 -7.22 7.59 -7.80
N LEU A 379 -7.30 8.21 -6.63
CA LEU A 379 -8.25 7.84 -5.59
C LEU A 379 -9.65 8.32 -5.99
N MET A 380 -10.59 7.38 -6.00
CA MET A 380 -12.00 7.61 -6.26
C MET A 380 -12.89 6.66 -5.46
N SER A 381 -14.21 6.85 -5.51
CA SER A 381 -15.16 5.91 -4.92
C SER A 381 -15.04 4.52 -5.54
N ALA A 382 -15.20 3.48 -4.72
CA ALA A 382 -15.15 2.09 -5.16
C ALA A 382 -16.12 1.81 -6.31
N ASP A 383 -17.34 2.34 -6.27
CA ASP A 383 -18.36 2.14 -7.31
C ASP A 383 -17.89 2.63 -8.68
N SER A 384 -17.27 3.81 -8.73
CA SER A 384 -16.69 4.37 -9.94
C SER A 384 -15.48 3.57 -10.43
N ALA A 385 -14.58 3.14 -9.53
CA ALA A 385 -13.43 2.34 -9.92
C ALA A 385 -13.83 0.96 -10.46
N LEU A 386 -14.80 0.32 -9.80
CA LEU A 386 -15.29 -1.04 -10.11
C LEU A 386 -16.34 -1.06 -11.22
N GLN A 387 -16.85 0.12 -11.59
CA GLN A 387 -17.91 0.32 -12.58
C GLN A 387 -19.20 -0.45 -12.26
N ARG A 388 -19.44 -0.67 -10.96
CA ARG A 388 -20.59 -1.38 -10.37
C ARG A 388 -20.62 -1.12 -8.85
N PRO A 389 -21.75 -1.29 -8.16
CA PRO A 389 -21.83 -1.11 -6.71
C PRO A 389 -20.84 -1.99 -5.94
N LEU A 390 -20.11 -1.41 -4.97
CA LEU A 390 -19.19 -2.15 -4.10
C LEU A 390 -19.91 -3.26 -3.32
N ALA A 391 -21.17 -3.03 -2.95
CA ALA A 391 -21.98 -4.01 -2.23
C ALA A 391 -22.15 -5.35 -2.96
N ASP A 392 -22.03 -5.38 -4.30
CA ASP A 392 -22.11 -6.62 -5.10
C ASP A 392 -20.96 -7.60 -4.82
N PHE A 393 -19.89 -7.09 -4.20
CA PHE A 393 -18.71 -7.86 -3.82
C PHE A 393 -18.71 -8.28 -2.36
N PHE A 394 -19.68 -7.85 -1.55
CA PHE A 394 -19.75 -8.24 -0.14
C PHE A 394 -20.37 -9.62 0.02
N MET A 395 -19.83 -10.38 0.98
CA MET A 395 -20.31 -11.70 1.36
C MET A 395 -20.65 -11.72 2.85
N ALA A 396 -21.71 -12.44 3.22
CA ALA A 396 -22.13 -12.56 4.61
C ALA A 396 -21.28 -13.56 5.42
N GLN A 397 -20.63 -14.51 4.74
CA GLN A 397 -19.84 -15.57 5.35
C GLN A 397 -18.85 -16.16 4.32
N LEU A 398 -17.78 -16.77 4.81
CA LEU A 398 -16.74 -17.42 4.00
C LEU A 398 -17.21 -18.74 3.39
#